data_AF-A0A501W1J5-F1
#
_entry.id   AF-A0A501W1J5-F1
#
_cell.length_a   1.000
_cell.length_b   1.000
_cell.length_c   1.000
_cell.angle_alpha   90.00
_cell.angle_beta   90.00
_cell.angle_gamma   90.00
#
_symmetry.space_group_name_H-M   'P 1'
#
loop_
_entity.id
_entity.type
_entity.pdbx_description
1 polymer ?
#
loop_
_entity_poly.entity_id
_entity_poly.type
_entity_poly.pdbx_seq_one_letter_code
_entity_poly.pdbx_strand_id
1 'polypeptide(L)'
;MKQLYLTLTFLFICTCTFAQKSFRPGFVIQNGDTIRGYVDYRGAMRSATVTTFKPNENAAEQSYTPQDIEAYGFLAEQKLYEVLEVPVAPDSLQQVRVFLEALVKGPASLYYFRDAEQRNRFFLKKEQEPLTELTYDVLEHRDKQTGKKYNVWVKSYAQAMTLAFADCPKINTHRLEKLRFTTEALAGITRDYNQCVAPQSKQLEGQIKRPVFTFGPAATYTFSTFKLKGQRHAIAQADYKDEGPGFGGGLTANITVPKLNEKLSLQVDLLYMPFKQVASFTYGNTDGMVYGYEYDYDVRFEADFLKLPIQLKYTYPNGKLRPYFSAGLANNFVLQATQEAIITDNYYADKPRVNRQEPFGEDGFRKRTFGLTAGAGLQLPVGENSMSLEVRYETNETSSAIKSLSAQAKHVYFMLSYRL
;
A
#
# COMPACT_ATOMS: atom_id res chain seq x y z
N MET A 1 -1.53 31.88 15.70
CA MET A 1 -0.25 31.26 16.14
C MET A 1 -0.26 29.73 16.08
N LYS A 2 -1.23 28.99 16.65
CA LYS A 2 -1.28 27.50 16.59
C LYS A 2 -1.26 26.92 15.16
N GLN A 3 -1.95 27.55 14.20
CA GLN A 3 -1.95 27.11 12.80
C GLN A 3 -0.58 27.29 12.13
N LEU A 4 0.18 28.35 12.46
CA LEU A 4 1.51 28.60 11.91
C LEU A 4 2.51 27.52 12.33
N TYR A 5 2.49 27.10 13.60
CA TYR A 5 3.34 26.00 14.09
C TYR A 5 2.99 24.66 13.43
N LEU A 6 1.71 24.37 13.21
CA LEU A 6 1.28 23.18 12.47
C LEU A 6 1.77 23.22 11.01
N THR A 7 1.70 24.39 10.37
CA THR A 7 2.14 24.54 8.97
C THR A 7 3.67 24.45 8.86
N LEU A 8 4.42 25.06 9.79
CA LEU A 8 5.89 24.95 9.84
C LEU A 8 6.35 23.52 10.13
N THR A 9 5.66 22.81 11.03
CA THR A 9 5.96 21.41 11.36
C THR A 9 5.66 20.50 10.16
N PHE A 10 4.56 20.74 9.43
CA PHE A 10 4.22 20.01 8.21
C PHE A 10 5.23 20.30 7.09
N LEU A 11 5.70 21.55 6.94
CA LEU A 11 6.75 21.92 5.99
C LEU A 11 8.08 21.20 6.30
N PHE A 12 8.45 21.11 7.58
CA PHE A 12 9.69 20.45 8.01
C PHE A 12 9.63 18.93 7.78
N ILE A 13 8.47 18.31 8.01
CA ILE A 13 8.24 16.88 7.72
C ILE A 13 8.29 16.63 6.20
N CYS A 14 7.69 17.51 5.39
CA CYS A 14 7.74 17.39 3.93
C CYS A 14 9.17 17.48 3.37
N THR A 15 10.05 18.33 3.93
CA THR A 15 11.45 18.42 3.48
C THR A 15 12.27 17.15 3.72
N CYS A 16 11.86 16.29 4.66
CA CYS A 16 12.49 14.98 4.89
C CYS A 16 11.95 13.86 3.98
N THR A 17 10.92 14.10 3.17
CA THR A 17 10.22 13.03 2.42
C THR A 17 10.65 12.85 0.97
N PHE A 18 11.53 13.70 0.44
CA PHE A 18 12.08 13.51 -0.90
C PHE A 18 13.34 12.62 -0.86
N ALA A 19 13.16 11.36 -1.26
CA ALA A 19 14.21 10.38 -1.57
C ALA A 19 15.15 9.99 -0.41
N GLN A 20 14.59 9.47 0.69
CA GLN A 20 15.39 8.83 1.73
C GLN A 20 16.08 7.56 1.18
N LYS A 21 17.39 7.67 0.95
CA LYS A 21 18.26 6.59 0.50
C LYS A 21 18.30 5.46 1.54
N SER A 22 18.38 4.22 1.08
CA SER A 22 18.37 3.03 1.92
C SER A 22 19.68 2.28 1.71
N PHE A 23 20.76 2.77 2.32
CA PHE A 23 22.06 2.10 2.25
C PHE A 23 22.02 0.75 2.96
N ARG A 24 22.41 -0.31 2.25
CA ARG A 24 22.50 -1.69 2.75
C ARG A 24 23.91 -2.25 2.47
N PRO A 25 24.44 -3.16 3.31
CA PRO A 25 25.71 -3.82 3.06
C PRO A 25 25.76 -4.47 1.66
N GLY A 26 26.77 -4.13 0.89
CA GLY A 26 26.89 -4.49 -0.52
C GLY A 26 28.31 -4.33 -1.05
N PHE A 27 28.43 -4.36 -2.37
CA PHE A 27 29.71 -4.22 -3.06
C PHE A 27 29.53 -3.63 -4.45
N VAL A 28 30.62 -3.08 -4.98
CA VAL A 28 30.80 -2.75 -6.41
C VAL A 28 32.00 -3.52 -6.95
N ILE A 29 31.97 -3.87 -8.24
CA ILE A 29 33.07 -4.49 -8.96
C ILE A 29 33.58 -3.49 -9.99
N GLN A 30 34.84 -3.11 -9.88
CA GLN A 30 35.47 -2.13 -10.77
C GLN A 30 36.89 -2.59 -11.09
N ASN A 31 37.24 -2.66 -12.37
CA ASN A 31 38.54 -3.11 -12.85
C ASN A 31 38.91 -4.51 -12.33
N GLY A 32 37.95 -5.42 -12.25
CA GLY A 32 38.11 -6.76 -11.69
C GLY A 32 38.19 -6.84 -10.15
N ASP A 33 38.28 -5.71 -9.43
CA ASP A 33 38.35 -5.68 -7.97
C ASP A 33 36.98 -5.50 -7.31
N THR A 34 36.75 -6.22 -6.21
CA THR A 34 35.50 -6.11 -5.42
C THR A 34 35.68 -5.17 -4.24
N ILE A 35 35.01 -4.02 -4.28
CA ILE A 35 35.04 -3.02 -3.22
C ILE A 35 33.77 -3.17 -2.36
N ARG A 36 33.95 -3.54 -1.09
CA ARG A 36 32.84 -3.71 -0.13
C ARG A 36 32.48 -2.40 0.55
N GLY A 37 31.20 -2.23 0.86
CA GLY A 37 30.68 -1.06 1.53
C GLY A 37 29.16 -1.11 1.62
N TYR A 38 28.51 0.02 1.34
CA TYR A 38 27.08 0.19 1.43
C TYR A 38 26.52 0.70 0.12
N VAL A 39 25.50 0.01 -0.40
CA VAL A 39 24.83 0.33 -1.66
C VAL A 39 23.43 0.85 -1.36
N ASP A 40 23.01 1.93 -2.02
CA ASP A 40 21.66 2.47 -1.91
C ASP A 40 20.62 1.55 -2.58
N TYR A 41 19.78 0.93 -1.76
CA TYR A 41 18.74 0.01 -2.21
C TYR A 41 17.53 0.74 -2.78
N ARG A 42 17.38 0.70 -4.11
CA ARG A 42 16.32 1.37 -4.87
C ARG A 42 15.44 0.38 -5.64
N GLY A 43 14.35 0.89 -6.22
CA GLY A 43 13.48 0.11 -7.10
C GLY A 43 14.15 -0.23 -8.44
N ALA A 44 13.70 -1.32 -9.08
CA ALA A 44 14.33 -1.93 -10.25
C ALA A 44 14.72 -0.94 -11.38
N MET A 45 13.88 0.03 -11.74
CA MET A 45 14.19 1.01 -12.79
C MET A 45 15.41 1.89 -12.46
N ARG A 46 15.50 2.39 -11.23
CA ARG A 46 16.66 3.19 -10.76
C ARG A 46 17.90 2.31 -10.65
N SER A 47 17.74 1.11 -10.09
CA SER A 47 18.83 0.13 -9.95
C SER A 47 19.43 -0.26 -11.30
N ALA A 48 18.65 -0.21 -12.38
CA ALA A 48 19.16 -0.54 -13.71
C ALA A 48 20.04 0.54 -14.36
N THR A 49 20.02 1.78 -13.85
CA THR A 49 20.68 2.94 -14.48
C THR A 49 21.73 3.61 -13.61
N VAL A 50 21.59 3.55 -12.28
CA VAL A 50 22.54 4.16 -11.36
C VAL A 50 22.54 3.43 -10.02
N THR A 51 23.73 3.23 -9.48
CA THR A 51 23.92 2.79 -8.10
C THR A 51 24.65 3.87 -7.31
N THR A 52 24.29 4.06 -6.04
CA THR A 52 24.99 4.97 -5.13
C THR A 52 25.68 4.14 -4.06
N PHE A 53 26.97 4.33 -3.88
CA PHE A 53 27.85 3.56 -3.02
C PHE A 53 28.51 4.44 -1.95
N LYS A 54 28.77 3.85 -0.79
CA LYS A 54 29.61 4.41 0.26
C LYS A 54 30.60 3.34 0.75
N PRO A 55 31.92 3.62 0.81
CA PRO A 55 32.89 2.69 1.39
C PRO A 55 32.61 2.32 2.86
N ASN A 56 32.05 3.26 3.64
CA ASN A 56 31.59 3.05 5.01
C ASN A 56 30.42 4.02 5.33
N GLU A 57 29.76 3.85 6.48
CA GLU A 57 28.54 4.61 6.82
C GLU A 57 28.73 6.14 6.82
N ASN A 58 29.94 6.60 7.15
CA ASN A 58 30.29 8.01 7.28
C ASN A 58 30.97 8.60 6.04
N ALA A 59 31.26 7.78 5.03
CA ALA A 59 31.93 8.22 3.82
C ALA A 59 30.99 9.02 2.91
N ALA A 60 31.59 9.87 2.07
CA ALA A 60 30.89 10.56 1.01
C ALA A 60 30.27 9.58 0.01
N GLU A 61 29.13 9.96 -0.55
CA GLU A 61 28.42 9.16 -1.54
C GLU A 61 29.09 9.25 -2.91
N GLN A 62 29.27 8.10 -3.55
CA GLN A 62 29.74 7.99 -4.92
C GLN A 62 28.64 7.38 -5.77
N SER A 63 28.35 7.96 -6.94
CA SER A 63 27.36 7.39 -7.86
C SER A 63 28.06 6.77 -9.05
N TYR A 64 27.65 5.56 -9.40
CA TYR A 64 28.17 4.81 -10.53
C TYR A 64 27.05 4.51 -11.52
N THR A 65 27.35 4.69 -12.79
CA THR A 65 26.55 4.31 -13.95
C THR A 65 27.10 3.02 -14.56
N PRO A 66 26.39 2.38 -15.50
CA PRO A 66 26.91 1.22 -16.23
C PRO A 66 28.22 1.47 -16.97
N GLN A 67 28.66 2.72 -17.12
CA GLN A 67 29.95 3.03 -17.74
C GLN A 67 31.12 3.00 -16.75
N ASP A 68 30.85 3.11 -15.45
CA ASP A 68 31.89 3.34 -14.44
C ASP A 68 32.37 2.05 -13.77
N ILE A 69 31.51 1.03 -13.70
CA ILE A 69 31.75 -0.23 -12.98
C ILE A 69 31.23 -1.43 -13.78
N GLU A 70 31.67 -2.64 -13.43
CA GLU A 70 31.27 -3.88 -14.10
C GLU A 70 30.02 -4.51 -13.47
N ALA A 71 29.89 -4.40 -12.15
CA ALA A 71 28.76 -4.94 -11.42
C ALA A 71 28.61 -4.29 -10.04
N TYR A 72 27.47 -4.50 -9.41
CA TYR A 72 27.28 -4.21 -7.99
C TYR A 72 26.27 -5.18 -7.37
N GLY A 73 26.24 -5.29 -6.04
CA GLY A 73 25.32 -6.22 -5.40
C GLY A 73 25.07 -5.95 -3.92
N PHE A 74 24.13 -6.71 -3.39
CA PHE A 74 23.69 -6.64 -2.00
C PHE A 74 23.90 -7.99 -1.32
N LEU A 75 24.58 -7.98 -0.17
CA LEU A 75 25.03 -9.21 0.49
C LEU A 75 23.86 -9.98 1.13
N ALA A 76 22.98 -9.29 1.85
CA ALA A 76 21.88 -9.92 2.58
C ALA A 76 20.78 -10.44 1.63
N GLU A 77 20.48 -9.68 0.57
CA GLU A 77 19.47 -10.02 -0.43
C GLU A 77 19.97 -10.99 -1.50
N GLN A 78 21.28 -11.24 -1.56
CA GLN A 78 21.94 -12.03 -2.61
C GLN A 78 21.61 -11.53 -4.02
N LYS A 79 21.46 -10.21 -4.16
CA LYS A 79 21.19 -9.56 -5.45
C LYS A 79 22.50 -9.16 -6.11
N LEU A 80 22.60 -9.44 -7.39
CA LEU A 80 23.70 -9.03 -8.25
C LEU A 80 23.14 -8.29 -9.46
N TYR A 81 23.76 -7.18 -9.79
CA TYR A 81 23.50 -6.39 -10.97
C TYR A 81 24.78 -6.36 -11.81
N GLU A 82 24.71 -6.83 -13.04
CA GLU A 82 25.86 -6.86 -13.97
C GLU A 82 25.63 -5.92 -15.14
N VAL A 83 26.69 -5.27 -15.60
CA VAL A 83 26.62 -4.45 -16.81
C VAL A 83 26.61 -5.35 -18.03
N LEU A 84 25.52 -5.27 -18.79
CA LEU A 84 25.37 -5.95 -20.07
C LEU A 84 24.78 -4.98 -21.10
N GLU A 85 25.05 -5.24 -22.37
CA GLU A 85 24.48 -4.50 -23.48
C GLU A 85 23.15 -5.13 -23.89
N VAL A 86 22.13 -4.29 -24.00
CA VAL A 86 20.77 -4.69 -24.41
C VAL A 86 20.27 -3.76 -25.51
N PRO A 87 19.38 -4.23 -26.40
CA PRO A 87 18.80 -3.35 -27.41
C PRO A 87 17.88 -2.31 -26.74
N VAL A 88 17.88 -1.07 -27.26
CA VAL A 88 17.09 0.04 -26.69
C VAL A 88 15.60 -0.28 -26.69
N ALA A 89 15.13 -0.95 -27.74
CA ALA A 89 13.77 -1.47 -27.89
C ALA A 89 13.84 -2.87 -28.50
N PRO A 90 12.77 -3.69 -28.42
CA PRO A 90 12.69 -4.94 -29.18
C PRO A 90 13.06 -4.69 -30.65
N ASP A 91 13.91 -5.56 -31.21
CA ASP A 91 14.41 -5.52 -32.59
C ASP A 91 15.28 -4.31 -32.99
N SER A 92 15.68 -3.46 -32.02
CA SER A 92 16.63 -2.37 -32.29
C SER A 92 18.07 -2.88 -32.44
N LEU A 93 18.77 -2.41 -33.47
CA LEU A 93 20.22 -2.61 -33.62
C LEU A 93 21.05 -1.74 -32.67
N GLN A 94 20.44 -0.67 -32.13
CA GLN A 94 21.12 0.20 -31.18
C GLN A 94 21.12 -0.45 -29.80
N GLN A 95 22.32 -0.61 -29.23
CA GLN A 95 22.52 -1.18 -27.90
C GLN A 95 22.85 -0.11 -26.87
N VAL A 96 22.50 -0.40 -25.62
CA VAL A 96 22.81 0.43 -24.46
C VAL A 96 23.30 -0.45 -23.30
N ARG A 97 24.32 0.04 -22.59
CA ARG A 97 24.81 -0.61 -21.36
C ARG A 97 23.87 -0.29 -20.20
N VAL A 98 23.36 -1.33 -19.54
CA VAL A 98 22.48 -1.23 -18.37
C VAL A 98 22.93 -2.19 -17.29
N PHE A 99 22.55 -1.91 -16.04
CA PHE A 99 22.68 -2.87 -14.96
C PHE A 99 21.50 -3.85 -15.00
N LEU A 100 21.76 -5.10 -15.37
CA LEU A 100 20.78 -6.17 -15.37
C LEU A 100 20.79 -6.93 -14.04
N GLU A 101 19.61 -7.12 -13.43
CA GLU A 101 19.49 -7.96 -12.22
C GLU A 101 19.66 -9.43 -12.61
N ALA A 102 20.68 -10.09 -12.07
CA ALA A 102 20.86 -11.52 -12.24
C ALA A 102 19.86 -12.28 -11.35
N LEU A 103 18.84 -12.87 -11.96
CA LEU A 103 17.85 -13.70 -11.28
C LEU A 103 18.41 -15.09 -10.95
N VAL A 104 19.18 -15.64 -11.90
CA VAL A 104 19.88 -16.92 -11.79
C VAL A 104 21.24 -16.77 -12.44
N LYS A 105 22.32 -17.17 -11.77
CA LYS A 105 23.66 -17.32 -12.36
C LYS A 105 24.10 -18.78 -12.38
N GLY A 106 24.63 -19.21 -13.51
CA GLY A 106 25.14 -20.55 -13.75
C GLY A 106 25.54 -20.73 -15.21
N PRO A 107 25.66 -21.98 -15.69
CA PRO A 107 25.90 -22.30 -17.10
C PRO A 107 24.95 -21.54 -18.04
N ALA A 108 23.67 -21.46 -17.69
CA ALA A 108 22.77 -20.43 -18.19
C ALA A 108 22.45 -19.41 -17.10
N SER A 109 22.58 -18.14 -17.43
CA SER A 109 22.24 -17.01 -16.57
C SER A 109 20.98 -16.32 -17.09
N LEU A 110 20.02 -16.09 -16.19
CA LEU A 110 18.80 -15.35 -16.48
C LEU A 110 18.88 -13.97 -15.83
N TYR A 111 18.61 -12.95 -16.64
CA TYR A 111 18.67 -11.56 -16.25
C TYR A 111 17.31 -10.88 -16.38
N TYR A 112 17.12 -9.83 -15.59
CA TYR A 112 15.91 -9.02 -15.55
C TYR A 112 16.22 -7.53 -15.66
N PHE A 113 15.36 -6.84 -16.40
CA PHE A 113 15.36 -5.40 -16.58
C PHE A 113 13.94 -4.87 -16.58
N ARG A 114 13.71 -3.74 -15.90
CA ARG A 114 12.49 -2.96 -16.07
C ARG A 114 12.82 -1.69 -16.84
N ASP A 115 12.28 -1.56 -18.05
CA ASP A 115 12.54 -0.41 -18.90
C ASP A 115 11.78 0.86 -18.44
N ALA A 116 11.98 1.96 -19.17
CA ALA A 116 11.38 3.25 -18.88
C ALA A 116 9.83 3.22 -18.98
N GLU A 117 9.29 2.36 -19.84
CA GLU A 117 7.86 2.13 -20.04
C GLU A 117 7.25 1.15 -19.01
N GLN A 118 8.03 0.75 -17.99
CA GLN A 118 7.67 -0.23 -16.96
C GLN A 118 7.41 -1.66 -17.49
N ARG A 119 7.91 -1.99 -18.67
CA ARG A 119 7.85 -3.36 -19.20
C ARG A 119 8.95 -4.20 -18.55
N ASN A 120 8.59 -5.45 -18.24
CA ASN A 120 9.53 -6.44 -17.76
C ASN A 120 10.22 -7.08 -18.98
N ARG A 121 11.53 -6.93 -19.07
CA ARG A 121 12.38 -7.54 -20.09
C ARG A 121 13.25 -8.60 -19.44
N PHE A 122 13.41 -9.74 -20.11
CA PHE A 122 14.19 -10.87 -19.62
C PHE A 122 15.24 -11.24 -20.64
N PHE A 123 16.42 -11.61 -20.17
CA PHE A 123 17.53 -11.98 -21.05
C PHE A 123 18.17 -13.28 -20.59
N LEU A 124 18.49 -14.15 -21.53
CA LEU A 124 19.19 -15.40 -21.29
C LEU A 124 20.60 -15.30 -21.86
N LYS A 125 21.60 -15.66 -21.06
CA LYS A 125 22.98 -15.84 -21.52
C LYS A 125 23.44 -17.24 -21.14
N LYS A 126 23.71 -18.09 -22.13
CA LYS A 126 24.26 -19.43 -21.91
C LYS A 126 25.76 -19.41 -22.20
N GLU A 127 26.58 -19.66 -21.19
CA GLU A 127 28.04 -19.70 -21.29
C GLU A 127 28.62 -18.48 -22.05
N GLN A 128 29.29 -18.72 -23.18
CA GLN A 128 29.88 -17.70 -24.05
C GLN A 128 28.95 -17.27 -25.21
N GLU A 129 27.72 -17.78 -25.25
CA GLU A 129 26.74 -17.36 -26.24
C GLU A 129 26.33 -15.88 -26.05
N PRO A 130 25.91 -15.20 -27.13
CA PRO A 130 25.37 -13.85 -27.04
C PRO A 130 24.17 -13.76 -26.10
N LEU A 131 24.03 -12.60 -25.46
CA LEU A 131 22.84 -12.30 -24.65
C LEU A 131 21.60 -12.29 -25.54
N THR A 132 20.64 -13.16 -25.25
CA THR A 132 19.40 -13.31 -26.02
C THR A 132 18.23 -12.71 -25.23
N GLU A 133 17.52 -11.75 -25.81
CA GLU A 133 16.28 -11.25 -25.22
C GLU A 133 15.15 -12.27 -25.38
N LEU A 134 14.46 -12.55 -24.28
CA LEU A 134 13.28 -13.41 -24.26
C LEU A 134 12.06 -12.54 -24.50
N THR A 135 11.39 -12.70 -25.63
CA THR A 135 10.24 -11.87 -26.04
C THR A 135 8.97 -12.69 -26.26
N TYR A 136 7.82 -12.01 -26.26
CA TYR A 136 6.56 -12.57 -26.74
C TYR A 136 5.77 -11.50 -27.47
N ASP A 137 4.96 -11.91 -28.43
CA ASP A 137 4.07 -11.02 -29.18
C ASP A 137 2.62 -11.46 -29.03
N VAL A 138 1.70 -10.50 -29.15
CA VAL A 138 0.26 -10.75 -29.17
C VAL A 138 -0.27 -10.31 -30.52
N LEU A 139 -0.64 -11.29 -31.35
CA LEU A 139 -1.21 -11.06 -32.67
C LEU A 139 -2.73 -11.15 -32.59
N GLU A 140 -3.43 -10.11 -33.04
CA GLU A 140 -4.88 -10.15 -33.21
C GLU A 140 -5.22 -10.98 -34.45
N HIS A 141 -5.93 -12.08 -34.26
CA HIS A 141 -6.48 -12.90 -35.33
C HIS A 141 -7.98 -12.70 -35.44
N ARG A 142 -8.47 -12.82 -36.66
CA ARG A 142 -9.90 -12.86 -36.95
C ARG A 142 -10.26 -14.23 -37.48
N ASP A 143 -11.20 -14.88 -36.80
CA ASP A 143 -11.83 -16.09 -37.30
C ASP A 143 -12.53 -15.77 -38.63
N LYS A 144 -12.14 -16.48 -39.69
CA LYS A 144 -12.67 -16.25 -41.05
C LYS A 144 -14.13 -16.68 -41.20
N GLN A 145 -14.61 -17.61 -40.36
CA GLN A 145 -15.97 -18.13 -40.41
C GLN A 145 -16.91 -17.33 -39.49
N THR A 146 -16.47 -17.01 -38.28
CA THR A 146 -17.32 -16.33 -37.28
C THR A 146 -17.11 -14.82 -37.21
N GLY A 147 -16.07 -14.29 -37.85
CA GLY A 147 -15.69 -12.88 -37.78
C GLY A 147 -15.14 -12.43 -36.41
N LYS A 148 -15.09 -13.34 -35.42
CA LYS A 148 -14.68 -13.09 -34.04
C LYS A 148 -13.18 -12.82 -33.97
N LYS A 149 -12.81 -11.76 -33.25
CA LYS A 149 -11.42 -11.44 -32.94
C LYS A 149 -10.93 -12.24 -31.74
N TYR A 150 -9.72 -12.78 -31.81
CA TYR A 150 -9.05 -13.45 -30.69
C TYR A 150 -7.54 -13.18 -30.75
N ASN A 151 -6.89 -13.25 -29.60
CA ASN A 151 -5.46 -12.99 -29.48
C ASN A 151 -4.67 -14.30 -29.55
N VAL A 152 -3.66 -14.35 -30.41
CA VAL A 152 -2.68 -15.43 -30.49
C VAL A 152 -1.38 -14.96 -29.88
N TRP A 153 -0.87 -15.73 -28.93
CA TRP A 153 0.39 -15.42 -28.23
C TRP A 153 1.54 -16.13 -28.92
N VAL A 154 2.43 -15.37 -29.55
CA VAL A 154 3.68 -15.88 -30.12
C VAL A 154 4.73 -15.89 -29.01
N LYS A 155 5.08 -17.09 -28.53
CA LYS A 155 5.99 -17.27 -27.40
C LYS A 155 7.44 -17.45 -27.86
N SER A 156 8.04 -16.44 -28.48
CA SER A 156 9.42 -16.48 -28.99
C SER A 156 10.43 -16.87 -27.91
N TYR A 157 10.21 -16.45 -26.66
CA TYR A 157 11.00 -16.89 -25.50
C TYR A 157 11.03 -18.41 -25.31
N ALA A 158 9.91 -19.11 -25.52
CA ALA A 158 9.84 -20.55 -25.32
C ALA A 158 10.69 -21.27 -26.37
N GLN A 159 10.74 -20.75 -27.60
CA GLN A 159 11.58 -21.25 -28.68
C GLN A 159 13.07 -21.00 -28.38
N ALA A 160 13.43 -19.77 -27.97
CA ALA A 160 14.79 -19.43 -27.58
C ALA A 160 15.31 -20.32 -26.44
N MET A 161 14.49 -20.54 -25.40
CA MET A 161 14.84 -21.43 -24.29
C MET A 161 14.89 -22.90 -24.70
N THR A 162 14.07 -23.32 -25.67
CA THR A 162 14.12 -24.69 -26.22
C THR A 162 15.46 -24.95 -26.89
N LEU A 163 15.92 -24.01 -27.72
CA LEU A 163 17.21 -24.10 -28.38
C LEU A 163 18.36 -24.08 -27.37
N ALA A 164 18.34 -23.10 -26.44
CA ALA A 164 19.39 -22.96 -25.44
C ALA A 164 19.51 -24.16 -24.50
N PHE A 165 18.40 -24.83 -24.17
CA PHE A 165 18.38 -25.93 -23.20
C PHE A 165 18.30 -27.33 -23.84
N ALA A 166 18.53 -27.44 -25.15
CA ALA A 166 18.43 -28.69 -25.90
C ALA A 166 19.37 -29.81 -25.40
N ASP A 167 20.46 -29.44 -24.72
CA ASP A 167 21.45 -30.31 -24.10
C ASP A 167 21.05 -30.84 -22.72
N CYS A 168 19.88 -30.48 -22.18
CA CYS A 168 19.35 -31.04 -20.95
C CYS A 168 18.15 -31.98 -21.19
N PRO A 169 18.32 -33.31 -21.05
CA PRO A 169 17.22 -34.27 -21.25
C PRO A 169 16.03 -34.12 -20.28
N LYS A 170 16.23 -33.47 -19.12
CA LYS A 170 15.17 -33.23 -18.13
C LYS A 170 14.21 -32.10 -18.52
N ILE A 171 14.58 -31.26 -19.50
CA ILE A 171 13.75 -30.16 -19.99
C ILE A 171 13.18 -30.58 -21.35
N ASN A 172 11.89 -30.88 -21.38
CA ASN A 172 11.20 -31.19 -22.63
C ASN A 172 10.49 -29.97 -23.23
N THR A 173 10.29 -30.00 -24.54
CA THR A 173 9.64 -28.92 -25.33
C THR A 173 8.23 -28.61 -24.82
N HIS A 174 7.43 -29.63 -24.50
CA HIS A 174 6.07 -29.46 -23.98
C HIS A 174 6.01 -28.66 -22.67
N ARG A 175 7.02 -28.80 -21.79
CA ARG A 175 7.14 -28.00 -20.57
C ARG A 175 7.42 -26.52 -20.90
N LEU A 176 8.25 -26.25 -21.91
CA LEU A 176 8.58 -24.90 -22.36
C LEU A 176 7.41 -24.22 -23.08
N GLU A 177 6.62 -24.96 -23.86
CA GLU A 177 5.41 -24.44 -24.53
C GLU A 177 4.36 -23.93 -23.51
N LYS A 178 4.24 -24.60 -22.37
CA LYS A 178 3.34 -24.23 -21.26
C LYS A 178 3.95 -23.23 -20.28
N LEU A 179 5.22 -22.90 -20.44
CA LEU A 179 5.90 -21.93 -19.59
C LEU A 179 5.17 -20.58 -19.64
N ARG A 180 5.13 -19.89 -18.50
CA ARG A 180 4.57 -18.55 -18.37
C ARG A 180 5.71 -17.54 -18.46
N PHE A 181 5.44 -16.41 -19.11
CA PHE A 181 6.39 -15.31 -19.21
C PHE A 181 6.40 -14.46 -17.93
N THR A 182 6.94 -15.05 -16.86
CA THR A 182 7.00 -14.46 -15.51
C THR A 182 8.36 -14.73 -14.89
N THR A 183 8.87 -13.82 -14.06
CA THR A 183 10.14 -13.94 -13.33
C THR A 183 10.29 -15.31 -12.67
N GLU A 184 9.26 -15.76 -11.94
CA GLU A 184 9.31 -17.01 -11.19
C GLU A 184 9.40 -18.25 -12.09
N ALA A 185 8.62 -18.28 -13.18
CA ALA A 185 8.61 -19.41 -14.10
C ALA A 185 9.90 -19.49 -14.94
N LEU A 186 10.37 -18.35 -15.45
CA LEU A 186 11.61 -18.27 -16.23
C LEU A 186 12.82 -18.63 -15.36
N ALA A 187 12.93 -18.05 -14.14
CA ALA A 187 13.99 -18.39 -13.21
C ALA A 187 13.92 -19.86 -12.78
N GLY A 188 12.71 -20.38 -12.58
CA GLY A 188 12.45 -21.80 -12.28
C GLY A 188 13.04 -22.73 -13.33
N ILE A 189 12.74 -22.52 -14.60
CA ILE A 189 13.23 -23.41 -15.66
C ILE A 189 14.74 -23.26 -15.90
N THR A 190 15.30 -22.04 -15.76
CA THR A 190 16.75 -21.82 -15.89
C THR A 190 17.51 -22.50 -14.74
N ARG A 191 16.97 -22.50 -13.52
CA ARG A 191 17.54 -23.25 -12.39
C ARG A 191 17.57 -24.75 -12.69
N ASP A 192 16.46 -25.30 -13.16
CA ASP A 192 16.37 -26.72 -13.49
C ASP A 192 17.38 -27.10 -14.58
N TYR A 193 17.59 -26.21 -15.56
CA TYR A 193 18.62 -26.39 -16.58
C TYR A 193 20.02 -26.42 -15.96
N ASN A 194 20.37 -25.40 -15.16
CA ASN A 194 21.69 -25.34 -14.53
C ASN A 194 21.95 -26.54 -13.61
N GLN A 195 20.93 -27.02 -12.90
CA GLN A 195 21.02 -28.22 -12.06
C GLN A 195 21.18 -29.50 -12.90
N CYS A 196 20.63 -29.52 -14.11
CA CYS A 196 20.75 -30.64 -15.05
C CYS A 196 22.18 -30.78 -15.60
N VAL A 197 22.79 -29.68 -16.02
CA VAL A 197 24.10 -29.69 -16.70
C VAL A 197 25.28 -29.50 -15.73
N ALA A 198 25.07 -28.83 -14.59
CA ALA A 198 26.11 -28.62 -13.58
C ALA A 198 25.54 -28.75 -12.14
N PRO A 199 25.18 -29.97 -11.69
CA PRO A 199 24.53 -30.19 -10.39
C PRO A 199 25.35 -29.73 -9.17
N GLN A 200 26.68 -29.69 -9.30
CA GLN A 200 27.62 -29.31 -8.23
C GLN A 200 28.00 -27.82 -8.27
N SER A 201 27.52 -27.05 -9.26
CA SER A 201 27.84 -25.63 -9.36
C SER A 201 27.11 -24.83 -8.29
N LYS A 202 27.83 -23.94 -7.59
CA LYS A 202 27.20 -22.93 -6.74
C LYS A 202 26.49 -21.92 -7.63
N GLN A 203 25.16 -21.94 -7.60
CA GLN A 203 24.34 -20.98 -8.33
C GLN A 203 24.09 -19.76 -7.45
N LEU A 204 24.23 -18.57 -8.01
CA LEU A 204 23.70 -17.37 -7.36
C LEU A 204 22.21 -17.31 -7.71
N GLU A 205 21.37 -17.30 -6.67
CA GLU A 205 19.93 -17.14 -6.82
C GLU A 205 19.49 -15.83 -6.19
N GLY A 206 18.94 -14.94 -7.01
CA GLY A 206 18.25 -13.77 -6.49
C GLY A 206 17.05 -14.22 -5.66
N GLN A 207 17.01 -13.86 -4.37
CA GLN A 207 15.90 -14.26 -3.50
C GLN A 207 14.60 -13.58 -3.95
N ILE A 208 13.69 -14.36 -4.55
CA ILE A 208 12.33 -13.90 -4.85
C ILE A 208 11.58 -13.76 -3.51
N LYS A 209 11.47 -12.52 -3.00
CA LYS A 209 10.70 -12.27 -1.78
C LYS A 209 9.23 -12.56 -2.04
N ARG A 210 8.69 -13.51 -1.28
CA ARG A 210 7.26 -13.85 -1.30
C ARG A 210 6.48 -12.86 -0.43
N PRO A 211 5.21 -12.57 -0.77
CA PRO A 211 4.32 -11.87 0.14
C PRO A 211 4.29 -12.56 1.50
N VAL A 212 4.46 -11.78 2.56
CA VAL A 212 4.38 -12.24 3.94
C VAL A 212 3.05 -11.78 4.50
N PHE A 213 2.29 -12.72 5.06
CA PHE A 213 1.03 -12.46 5.76
C PHE A 213 1.32 -12.42 7.26
N THR A 214 0.88 -11.34 7.92
CA THR A 214 0.95 -11.18 9.38
C THR A 214 -0.40 -10.74 9.90
N PHE A 215 -0.77 -11.15 11.10
CA PHE A 215 -2.05 -10.78 11.69
C PHE A 215 -1.94 -10.63 13.21
N GLY A 216 -2.92 -10.01 13.84
CA GLY A 216 -3.03 -10.02 15.28
C GLY A 216 -4.02 -9.01 15.83
N PRO A 217 -4.09 -8.90 17.17
CA PRO A 217 -5.07 -8.05 17.82
C PRO A 217 -4.72 -6.57 17.72
N ALA A 218 -5.75 -5.73 17.76
CA ALA A 218 -5.66 -4.29 17.85
C ALA A 218 -6.59 -3.75 18.94
N ALA A 219 -6.13 -2.77 19.69
CA ALA A 219 -6.92 -1.97 20.61
C ALA A 219 -6.99 -0.53 20.09
N THR A 220 -8.15 0.12 20.21
CA THR A 220 -8.38 1.46 19.69
C THR A 220 -8.93 2.40 20.75
N TYR A 221 -8.53 3.66 20.66
CA TYR A 221 -9.03 4.75 21.49
C TYR A 221 -9.41 5.92 20.59
N THR A 222 -10.71 6.20 20.51
CA THR A 222 -11.31 6.99 19.42
C THR A 222 -11.95 8.27 19.93
N PHE A 223 -11.64 9.38 19.27
CA PHE A 223 -12.33 10.65 19.40
C PHE A 223 -13.13 10.92 18.14
N SER A 224 -14.37 11.38 18.30
CA SER A 224 -15.27 11.58 17.16
C SER A 224 -15.86 12.98 17.17
N THR A 225 -15.98 13.58 15.98
CA THR A 225 -16.79 14.78 15.78
C THR A 225 -17.91 14.46 14.82
N PHE A 226 -19.08 14.99 15.11
CA PHE A 226 -20.27 14.80 14.30
C PHE A 226 -20.89 16.13 13.91
N LYS A 227 -21.27 16.27 12.64
CA LYS A 227 -21.94 17.46 12.13
C LYS A 227 -23.11 17.07 11.27
N LEU A 228 -24.26 17.68 11.54
CA LEU A 228 -25.43 17.64 10.68
C LEU A 228 -25.50 18.90 9.85
N LYS A 229 -25.93 18.79 8.60
CA LYS A 229 -26.25 19.92 7.72
C LYS A 229 -27.58 19.66 7.05
N GLY A 230 -28.53 20.58 7.17
CA GLY A 230 -29.83 20.52 6.51
C GLY A 230 -30.54 21.86 6.60
N GLN A 231 -31.40 22.15 5.62
CA GLN A 231 -32.20 23.36 5.65
C GLN A 231 -33.42 23.14 6.56
N ARG A 232 -33.68 24.06 7.49
CA ARG A 232 -34.89 24.13 8.34
C ARG A 232 -35.13 22.96 9.31
N HIS A 233 -34.11 22.18 9.67
CA HIS A 233 -34.22 21.15 10.71
C HIS A 233 -33.52 21.62 11.99
N ALA A 234 -34.23 21.69 13.13
CA ALA A 234 -33.69 22.25 14.38
C ALA A 234 -32.38 21.54 14.82
N ILE A 235 -32.36 20.21 14.81
CA ILE A 235 -31.16 19.40 15.17
C ILE A 235 -29.95 19.62 14.25
N ALA A 236 -30.14 20.16 13.04
CA ALA A 236 -29.02 20.47 12.15
C ALA A 236 -28.22 21.70 12.60
N GLN A 237 -28.77 22.51 13.51
CA GLN A 237 -28.12 23.70 14.07
C GLN A 237 -27.32 23.40 15.34
N ALA A 238 -27.42 22.16 15.85
CA ALA A 238 -26.82 21.75 17.10
C ALA A 238 -25.29 21.59 17.00
N ASP A 239 -24.57 21.96 18.07
CA ASP A 239 -23.15 21.66 18.22
C ASP A 239 -22.97 20.36 19.00
N TYR A 240 -22.70 19.28 18.28
CA TYR A 240 -22.55 17.95 18.86
C TYR A 240 -21.19 17.78 19.55
N LYS A 241 -21.24 17.31 20.80
CA LYS A 241 -20.09 17.02 21.63
C LYS A 241 -19.92 15.51 21.80
N ASP A 242 -18.67 15.09 21.79
CA ASP A 242 -18.28 13.72 22.12
C ASP A 242 -18.43 13.52 23.64
N GLU A 243 -19.29 12.59 24.07
CA GLU A 243 -19.51 12.28 25.50
C GLU A 243 -18.37 11.46 26.12
N GLY A 244 -17.37 11.10 25.33
CA GLY A 244 -16.14 10.51 25.82
C GLY A 244 -15.47 9.65 24.75
N PRO A 245 -14.16 9.45 24.86
CA PRO A 245 -13.42 8.67 23.89
C PRO A 245 -13.87 7.21 23.91
N GLY A 246 -14.13 6.67 22.72
CA GLY A 246 -14.57 5.29 22.53
C GLY A 246 -13.40 4.32 22.63
N PHE A 247 -13.46 3.38 23.57
CA PHE A 247 -12.57 2.22 23.61
C PHE A 247 -13.12 1.12 22.73
N GLY A 248 -12.29 0.63 21.82
CA GLY A 248 -12.65 -0.42 20.89
C GLY A 248 -11.48 -1.36 20.63
N GLY A 249 -11.64 -2.23 19.65
CA GLY A 249 -10.59 -3.18 19.28
C GLY A 249 -11.02 -4.15 18.21
N GLY A 250 -10.12 -5.05 17.83
CA GLY A 250 -10.39 -6.03 16.81
C GLY A 250 -9.12 -6.68 16.29
N LEU A 251 -9.08 -6.96 14.99
CA LEU A 251 -8.01 -7.68 14.32
C LEU A 251 -7.40 -6.83 13.21
N THR A 252 -6.09 -6.91 13.04
CA THR A 252 -5.35 -6.36 11.91
C THR A 252 -4.69 -7.49 11.14
N ALA A 253 -4.72 -7.39 9.81
CA ALA A 253 -3.98 -8.26 8.90
C ALA A 253 -3.15 -7.39 7.95
N ASN A 254 -1.92 -7.82 7.67
CA ASN A 254 -1.00 -7.12 6.77
C ASN A 254 -0.37 -8.11 5.78
N ILE A 255 -0.34 -7.71 4.51
CA ILE A 255 0.25 -8.49 3.40
C ILE A 255 1.32 -7.64 2.73
N THR A 256 2.58 -8.06 2.76
CA THR A 256 3.65 -7.34 2.05
C THR A 256 3.49 -7.49 0.53
N VAL A 257 3.86 -6.44 -0.22
CA VAL A 257 3.73 -6.39 -1.68
C VAL A 257 5.11 -6.24 -2.34
N PRO A 258 6.01 -7.23 -2.19
CA PRO A 258 7.41 -7.12 -2.61
C PRO A 258 7.59 -6.87 -4.11
N LYS A 259 6.63 -7.28 -4.95
CA LYS A 259 6.63 -7.03 -6.40
C LYS A 259 6.52 -5.55 -6.78
N LEU A 260 5.82 -4.76 -5.96
CA LEU A 260 5.72 -3.31 -6.14
C LEU A 260 6.85 -2.61 -5.39
N ASN A 261 6.97 -2.88 -4.09
CA ASN A 261 8.02 -2.34 -3.23
C ASN A 261 8.05 -3.13 -1.92
N GLU A 262 9.21 -3.54 -1.45
CA GLU A 262 9.38 -4.25 -0.17
C GLU A 262 8.89 -3.43 1.04
N LYS A 263 8.81 -2.11 0.89
CA LYS A 263 8.33 -1.18 1.93
C LYS A 263 6.80 -1.06 1.96
N LEU A 264 6.10 -1.58 0.95
CA LEU A 264 4.65 -1.50 0.84
C LEU A 264 3.96 -2.76 1.35
N SER A 265 2.85 -2.57 2.06
CA SER A 265 1.95 -3.62 2.50
C SER A 265 0.49 -3.20 2.34
N LEU A 266 -0.39 -4.15 2.04
CA LEU A 266 -1.83 -3.98 2.16
C LEU A 266 -2.24 -4.33 3.59
N GLN A 267 -2.87 -3.39 4.29
CA GLN A 267 -3.42 -3.56 5.62
C GLN A 267 -4.95 -3.66 5.54
N VAL A 268 -5.51 -4.66 6.19
CA VAL A 268 -6.96 -4.85 6.34
C VAL A 268 -7.24 -5.03 7.83
N ASP A 269 -8.07 -4.16 8.40
CA ASP A 269 -8.46 -4.28 9.80
C ASP A 269 -9.95 -4.59 9.91
N LEU A 270 -10.35 -5.29 10.97
CA LEU A 270 -11.73 -5.49 11.39
C LEU A 270 -11.84 -4.94 12.82
N LEU A 271 -12.52 -3.82 13.01
CA LEU A 271 -12.50 -3.04 14.25
C LEU A 271 -13.93 -2.80 14.76
N TYR A 272 -14.17 -3.10 16.04
CA TYR A 272 -15.33 -2.60 16.76
C TYR A 272 -15.01 -1.24 17.38
N MET A 273 -15.86 -0.24 17.14
CA MET A 273 -15.70 1.12 17.67
C MET A 273 -17.06 1.71 18.09
N PRO A 274 -17.23 2.07 19.38
CA PRO A 274 -18.40 2.80 19.81
C PRO A 274 -18.32 4.28 19.40
N PHE A 275 -19.48 4.89 19.18
CA PHE A 275 -19.65 6.29 18.82
C PHE A 275 -20.79 6.88 19.63
N LYS A 276 -20.52 7.97 20.34
CA LYS A 276 -21.51 8.66 21.18
C LYS A 276 -21.40 10.16 21.01
N GLN A 277 -22.50 10.83 20.70
CA GLN A 277 -22.54 12.27 20.49
C GLN A 277 -23.81 12.84 21.09
N VAL A 278 -23.69 13.96 21.78
CA VAL A 278 -24.84 14.66 22.36
C VAL A 278 -24.84 16.13 21.99
N ALA A 279 -26.02 16.74 21.97
CA ALA A 279 -26.14 18.18 21.83
C ALA A 279 -27.35 18.69 22.62
N SER A 280 -27.17 19.81 23.30
CA SER A 280 -28.25 20.54 23.99
C SER A 280 -28.31 21.97 23.45
N PHE A 281 -29.47 22.40 22.97
CA PHE A 281 -29.64 23.73 22.39
C PHE A 281 -31.11 24.18 22.42
N THR A 282 -31.33 25.49 22.39
CA THR A 282 -32.66 26.10 22.31
C THR A 282 -32.95 26.54 20.88
N TYR A 283 -34.16 26.28 20.39
CA TYR A 283 -34.62 26.66 19.06
C TYR A 283 -35.96 27.39 19.15
N GLY A 284 -36.03 28.59 18.60
CA GLY A 284 -37.22 29.42 18.66
C GLY A 284 -37.10 30.66 17.78
N ASN A 285 -38.22 31.36 17.59
CA ASN A 285 -38.25 32.67 16.95
C ASN A 285 -38.72 33.71 17.98
N THR A 286 -37.78 34.50 18.48
CA THR A 286 -38.02 35.59 19.44
C THR A 286 -37.94 36.98 18.81
N ASP A 287 -37.76 37.08 17.49
CA ASP A 287 -37.54 38.36 16.80
C ASP A 287 -38.89 39.05 16.50
N GLY A 288 -39.42 39.76 17.49
CA GLY A 288 -40.44 40.81 17.33
C GLY A 288 -41.90 40.39 17.12
N MET A 289 -42.27 39.12 17.32
CA MET A 289 -43.68 38.67 17.26
C MET A 289 -44.29 38.39 18.64
N VAL A 290 -45.57 38.72 18.80
CA VAL A 290 -46.36 38.59 20.06
C VAL A 290 -46.54 37.13 20.51
N TYR A 291 -46.29 36.15 19.63
CA TYR A 291 -46.40 34.71 19.90
C TYR A 291 -45.12 33.98 19.46
N GLY A 292 -44.05 34.12 20.24
CA GLY A 292 -42.84 33.31 20.07
C GLY A 292 -43.09 31.86 20.51
N TYR A 293 -42.35 30.92 19.91
CA TYR A 293 -42.21 29.56 20.41
C TYR A 293 -40.74 29.32 20.77
N GLU A 294 -40.52 28.61 21.86
CA GLU A 294 -39.18 28.27 22.37
C GLU A 294 -39.19 26.79 22.76
N TYR A 295 -38.30 26.04 22.12
CA TYR A 295 -38.13 24.61 22.35
C TYR A 295 -36.70 24.34 22.80
N ASP A 296 -36.54 23.66 23.93
CA ASP A 296 -35.25 23.10 24.33
C ASP A 296 -35.10 21.69 23.74
N TYR A 297 -33.95 21.44 23.11
CA TYR A 297 -33.62 20.16 22.51
C TYR A 297 -32.44 19.54 23.26
N ASP A 298 -32.62 18.30 23.72
CA ASP A 298 -31.54 17.41 24.12
C ASP A 298 -31.49 16.22 23.16
N VAL A 299 -30.42 16.15 22.37
CA VAL A 299 -30.25 15.15 21.31
C VAL A 299 -29.09 14.23 21.64
N ARG A 300 -29.28 12.93 21.50
CA ARG A 300 -28.28 11.89 21.70
C ARG A 300 -28.22 10.95 20.50
N PHE A 301 -27.01 10.69 20.01
CA PHE A 301 -26.71 9.70 18.99
C PHE A 301 -25.66 8.72 19.53
N GLU A 302 -26.04 7.46 19.64
CA GLU A 302 -25.15 6.37 19.98
C GLU A 302 -25.15 5.33 18.86
N ALA A 303 -23.98 4.84 18.46
CA ALA A 303 -23.86 3.78 17.48
C ALA A 303 -22.63 2.92 17.73
N ASP A 304 -22.79 1.63 17.55
CA ASP A 304 -21.69 0.67 17.57
C ASP A 304 -21.31 0.31 16.14
N PHE A 305 -20.07 0.64 15.77
CA PHE A 305 -19.57 0.38 14.43
C PHE A 305 -18.70 -0.87 14.38
N LEU A 306 -18.99 -1.73 13.40
CA LEU A 306 -18.02 -2.67 12.86
C LEU A 306 -17.38 -2.05 11.61
N LYS A 307 -16.11 -1.71 11.70
CA LYS A 307 -15.35 -1.04 10.64
C LYS A 307 -14.39 -2.01 9.95
N LEU A 308 -14.31 -1.89 8.63
CA LEU A 308 -13.42 -2.65 7.76
C LEU A 308 -12.57 -1.69 6.91
N PRO A 309 -11.53 -1.05 7.48
CA PRO A 309 -10.58 -0.25 6.72
C PRO A 309 -9.61 -1.13 5.92
N ILE A 310 -9.37 -0.72 4.67
CA ILE A 310 -8.41 -1.31 3.75
C ILE A 310 -7.44 -0.20 3.33
N GLN A 311 -6.17 -0.34 3.67
CA GLN A 311 -5.16 0.70 3.49
C GLN A 311 -3.89 0.19 2.83
N LEU A 312 -3.31 1.00 1.97
CA LEU A 312 -1.93 0.83 1.52
C LEU A 312 -1.01 1.48 2.57
N LYS A 313 -0.10 0.69 3.13
CA LYS A 313 0.84 1.10 4.17
C LYS A 313 2.27 1.08 3.62
N TYR A 314 3.00 2.17 3.83
CA TYR A 314 4.45 2.29 3.55
C TYR A 314 5.22 2.31 4.86
N THR A 315 6.10 1.33 5.08
CA THR A 315 6.92 1.21 6.29
C THR A 315 8.37 1.51 5.97
N TYR A 316 8.97 2.42 6.74
CA TYR A 316 10.40 2.70 6.64
C TYR A 316 11.20 1.47 7.11
N PRO A 317 12.14 0.95 6.31
CA PRO A 317 12.73 -0.37 6.56
C PRO A 317 13.82 -0.37 7.65
N ASN A 318 14.46 0.76 7.92
CA ASN A 318 15.68 0.82 8.72
C ASN A 318 15.41 1.28 10.16
N GLY A 319 16.26 0.85 11.09
CA GLY A 319 16.22 1.24 12.50
C GLY A 319 15.40 0.31 13.40
N LYS A 320 15.59 0.48 14.71
CA LYS A 320 14.84 -0.22 15.77
C LYS A 320 13.40 0.27 15.91
N LEU A 321 13.13 1.49 15.44
CA LEU A 321 11.82 2.12 15.40
C LEU A 321 11.54 2.50 13.94
N ARG A 322 10.47 1.92 13.37
CA ARG A 322 10.16 2.03 11.94
C ARG A 322 8.91 2.89 11.74
N PRO A 323 9.05 4.17 11.36
CA PRO A 323 7.89 4.99 11.03
C PRO A 323 7.17 4.45 9.79
N TYR A 324 5.85 4.63 9.76
CA TYR A 324 5.03 4.25 8.62
C TYR A 324 3.87 5.20 8.40
N PHE A 325 3.37 5.23 7.17
CA PHE A 325 2.17 5.95 6.77
C PHE A 325 1.21 5.01 6.07
N SER A 326 -0.09 5.23 6.25
CA SER A 326 -1.16 4.42 5.67
C SER A 326 -2.23 5.33 5.06
N ALA A 327 -2.84 4.90 3.96
CA ALA A 327 -3.99 5.58 3.37
C ALA A 327 -4.90 4.59 2.65
N GLY A 328 -6.20 4.83 2.67
CA GLY A 328 -7.16 3.97 2.00
C GLY A 328 -8.62 4.30 2.30
N LEU A 329 -9.45 3.26 2.24
CA LEU A 329 -10.90 3.35 2.32
C LEU A 329 -11.40 2.62 3.57
N ALA A 330 -12.49 3.10 4.15
CA ALA A 330 -13.17 2.47 5.28
C ALA A 330 -14.61 2.11 4.91
N ASN A 331 -15.01 0.87 5.25
CA ASN A 331 -16.41 0.44 5.18
C ASN A 331 -16.93 0.24 6.59
N ASN A 332 -17.96 1.00 6.97
CA ASN A 332 -18.44 1.03 8.34
C ASN A 332 -19.88 0.52 8.39
N PHE A 333 -20.10 -0.50 9.19
CA PHE A 333 -21.40 -1.11 9.43
C PHE A 333 -21.87 -0.75 10.83
N VAL A 334 -23.11 -0.31 10.94
CA VAL A 334 -23.77 -0.04 12.21
C VAL A 334 -24.35 -1.35 12.72
N LEU A 335 -23.87 -1.84 13.86
CA LEU A 335 -24.39 -3.04 14.52
C LEU A 335 -25.66 -2.70 15.30
N GLN A 336 -25.60 -1.61 16.06
CA GLN A 336 -26.68 -1.07 16.85
C GLN A 336 -26.58 0.44 16.81
N ALA A 337 -27.73 1.12 16.79
CA ALA A 337 -27.80 2.56 16.94
C ALA A 337 -28.99 2.94 17.81
N THR A 338 -28.80 3.97 18.60
CA THR A 338 -29.84 4.64 19.38
C THR A 338 -29.78 6.12 19.04
N GLN A 339 -30.91 6.65 18.63
CA GLN A 339 -31.06 8.06 18.31
C GLN A 339 -32.24 8.59 19.12
N GLU A 340 -32.01 9.66 19.87
CA GLU A 340 -33.02 10.20 20.78
C GLU A 340 -33.00 11.73 20.75
N ALA A 341 -34.18 12.33 20.66
CA ALA A 341 -34.40 13.75 20.84
C ALA A 341 -35.49 13.93 21.91
N ILE A 342 -35.13 14.60 23.00
CA ILE A 342 -36.05 15.11 24.01
C ILE A 342 -36.31 16.57 23.65
N ILE A 343 -37.57 16.93 23.48
CA ILE A 343 -38.02 18.28 23.12
C ILE A 343 -38.90 18.79 24.24
N THR A 344 -38.50 19.89 24.87
CA THR A 344 -39.27 20.56 25.91
C THR A 344 -39.88 21.84 25.34
N ASP A 345 -41.22 21.88 25.26
CA ASP A 345 -41.99 23.05 24.85
C ASP A 345 -42.23 23.97 26.05
N ASN A 346 -41.66 25.17 25.99
CA ASN A 346 -41.71 26.16 27.06
C ASN A 346 -42.86 27.19 26.90
N TYR A 347 -43.82 26.93 26.00
CA TYR A 347 -44.96 27.84 25.77
C TYR A 347 -45.74 28.20 27.07
N TYR A 348 -45.84 27.27 28.02
CA TYR A 348 -46.31 27.53 29.38
C TYR A 348 -45.17 27.30 30.38
N ALA A 349 -44.51 28.37 30.82
CA ALA A 349 -43.32 28.30 31.67
C ALA A 349 -43.55 27.57 33.01
N ASP A 350 -44.78 27.51 33.50
CA ASP A 350 -45.17 26.80 34.74
C ASP A 350 -45.44 25.30 34.51
N LYS A 351 -45.67 24.87 33.26
CA LYS A 351 -45.99 23.48 32.88
C LYS A 351 -45.40 23.13 31.51
N PRO A 352 -44.06 23.01 31.41
CA PRO A 352 -43.41 22.65 30.15
C PRO A 352 -43.87 21.26 29.69
N ARG A 353 -44.08 21.09 28.37
CA ARG A 353 -44.44 19.79 27.79
C ARG A 353 -43.20 19.10 27.26
N VAL A 354 -42.91 17.90 27.75
CA VAL A 354 -41.77 17.10 27.30
C VAL A 354 -42.24 16.04 26.32
N ASN A 355 -41.64 16.02 25.13
CA ASN A 355 -41.86 14.99 24.12
C ASN A 355 -40.55 14.25 23.82
N ARG A 356 -40.62 12.94 23.63
CA ARG A 356 -39.48 12.07 23.34
C ARG A 356 -39.70 11.36 22.01
N GLN A 357 -38.77 11.52 21.08
CA GLN A 357 -38.88 10.94 19.74
C GLN A 357 -37.52 10.60 19.15
N GLU A 358 -37.52 9.85 18.05
CA GLU A 358 -36.31 9.61 17.27
C GLU A 358 -35.91 10.85 16.45
N PRO A 359 -34.63 11.29 16.46
CA PRO A 359 -34.13 12.44 15.72
C PRO A 359 -34.34 12.37 14.21
N PHE A 360 -34.21 11.17 13.60
CA PHE A 360 -34.38 10.97 12.16
C PHE A 360 -35.63 10.13 11.80
N GLY A 361 -36.44 9.71 12.78
CA GLY A 361 -37.49 8.71 12.60
C GLY A 361 -36.96 7.28 12.40
N GLU A 362 -37.86 6.29 12.42
CA GLU A 362 -37.55 4.85 12.49
C GLU A 362 -36.58 4.35 11.40
N ASP A 363 -36.56 4.97 10.21
CA ASP A 363 -35.73 4.57 9.07
C ASP A 363 -34.53 5.52 8.79
N GLY A 364 -34.34 6.54 9.62
CA GLY A 364 -33.51 7.71 9.26
C GLY A 364 -32.00 7.55 9.42
N PHE A 365 -31.52 6.50 10.09
CA PHE A 365 -30.09 6.26 10.34
C PHE A 365 -29.47 5.29 9.32
N ARG A 366 -28.44 5.74 8.59
CA ARG A 366 -27.83 4.92 7.55
C ARG A 366 -26.97 3.81 8.16
N LYS A 367 -27.39 2.54 7.99
CA LYS A 367 -26.71 1.36 8.56
C LYS A 367 -25.32 1.05 7.98
N ARG A 368 -24.95 1.65 6.84
CA ARG A 368 -23.65 1.45 6.19
C ARG A 368 -23.10 2.74 5.62
N THR A 369 -21.87 3.10 5.98
CA THR A 369 -21.19 4.29 5.47
C THR A 369 -19.82 3.94 4.88
N PHE A 370 -19.34 4.79 3.99
CA PHE A 370 -18.03 4.69 3.38
C PHE A 370 -17.21 5.93 3.74
N GLY A 371 -15.91 5.73 3.93
CA GLY A 371 -15.01 6.79 4.31
C GLY A 371 -13.63 6.69 3.69
N LEU A 372 -12.91 7.80 3.78
CA LEU A 372 -11.48 7.87 3.50
C LEU A 372 -10.73 7.83 4.83
N THR A 373 -9.61 7.12 4.86
CA THR A 373 -8.78 7.02 6.04
C THR A 373 -7.30 7.20 5.71
N ALA A 374 -6.59 7.90 6.59
CA ALA A 374 -5.15 8.05 6.53
C ALA A 374 -4.56 7.94 7.94
N GLY A 375 -3.40 7.32 8.07
CA GLY A 375 -2.73 7.10 9.35
C GLY A 375 -1.23 7.31 9.27
N ALA A 376 -0.64 7.58 10.43
CA ALA A 376 0.79 7.62 10.63
C ALA A 376 1.12 6.90 11.94
N GLY A 377 2.18 6.11 11.94
CA GLY A 377 2.51 5.29 13.11
C GLY A 377 3.97 4.89 13.18
N LEU A 378 4.29 4.19 14.26
CA LEU A 378 5.60 3.66 14.57
C LEU A 378 5.48 2.16 14.80
N GLN A 379 6.36 1.39 14.17
CA GLN A 379 6.46 -0.06 14.34
C GLN A 379 7.76 -0.42 15.07
N LEU A 380 7.63 -1.22 16.11
CA LEU A 380 8.71 -1.74 16.95
C LEU A 380 8.81 -3.26 16.72
N PRO A 381 9.89 -3.76 16.11
CA PRO A 381 10.17 -5.19 16.05
C PRO A 381 10.43 -5.74 17.47
N VAL A 382 9.79 -6.86 17.81
CA VAL A 382 9.92 -7.56 19.10
C VAL A 382 10.12 -9.05 18.79
N GLY A 383 11.38 -9.47 18.68
CA GLY A 383 11.71 -10.82 18.19
C GLY A 383 11.29 -11.00 16.73
N GLU A 384 10.53 -12.05 16.44
CA GLU A 384 9.93 -12.30 15.11
C GLU A 384 8.65 -11.48 14.88
N ASN A 385 8.09 -10.91 15.94
CA ASN A 385 6.82 -10.20 15.94
C ASN A 385 7.04 -8.68 15.88
N SER A 386 5.94 -7.92 15.84
CA SER A 386 6.05 -6.46 16.00
C SER A 386 4.87 -5.81 16.68
N MET A 387 5.16 -4.80 17.50
CA MET A 387 4.16 -3.90 18.06
C MET A 387 4.07 -2.65 17.19
N SER A 388 2.88 -2.10 17.00
CA SER A 388 2.68 -0.84 16.27
C SER A 388 1.76 0.09 17.03
N LEU A 389 2.13 1.38 17.08
CA LEU A 389 1.29 2.47 17.56
C LEU A 389 0.96 3.39 16.38
N GLU A 390 -0.32 3.61 16.12
CA GLU A 390 -0.81 4.42 15.00
C GLU A 390 -1.74 5.52 15.49
N VAL A 391 -1.67 6.69 14.86
CA VAL A 391 -2.74 7.68 14.88
C VAL A 391 -3.41 7.65 13.52
N ARG A 392 -4.73 7.45 13.49
CA ARG A 392 -5.50 7.37 12.25
C ARG A 392 -6.62 8.40 12.25
N TYR A 393 -6.76 9.07 11.13
CA TYR A 393 -7.88 9.93 10.82
C TYR A 393 -8.80 9.21 9.82
N GLU A 394 -10.10 9.30 10.04
CA GLU A 394 -11.14 8.77 9.17
C GLU A 394 -12.22 9.82 8.99
N THR A 395 -12.68 10.03 7.76
CA THR A 395 -13.83 10.88 7.46
C THR A 395 -14.82 10.07 6.64
N ASN A 396 -16.09 10.11 7.04
CA ASN A 396 -17.16 9.38 6.40
C ASN A 396 -18.07 10.35 5.64
N GLU A 397 -18.50 9.96 4.45
CA GLU A 397 -19.53 10.71 3.72
C GLU A 397 -20.93 10.25 4.15
N THR A 398 -21.80 11.22 4.40
CA THR A 398 -23.27 11.12 4.47
C THR A 398 -23.84 9.89 5.22
N SER A 399 -23.96 10.01 6.55
CA SER A 399 -24.59 8.99 7.41
C SER A 399 -26.10 9.16 7.66
N SER A 400 -26.77 10.13 7.02
CA SER A 400 -28.23 10.31 7.13
C SER A 400 -28.95 9.63 5.95
N ALA A 401 -30.06 8.94 6.22
CA ALA A 401 -30.95 8.39 5.20
C ALA A 401 -31.97 9.42 4.68
N ILE A 402 -32.04 10.61 5.28
CA ILE A 402 -32.98 11.67 4.93
C ILE A 402 -32.39 12.54 3.80
N LYS A 403 -33.10 12.69 2.67
CA LYS A 403 -32.61 13.48 1.52
C LYS A 403 -32.31 14.95 1.81
N SER A 404 -32.96 15.55 2.82
CA SER A 404 -32.80 16.97 3.21
C SER A 404 -31.74 17.19 4.30
N LEU A 405 -31.13 16.14 4.82
CA LEU A 405 -30.16 16.19 5.91
C LEU A 405 -28.92 15.38 5.54
N SER A 406 -27.73 15.97 5.68
CA SER A 406 -26.47 15.27 5.52
C SER A 406 -25.74 15.21 6.85
N ALA A 407 -25.15 14.06 7.14
CA ALA A 407 -24.43 13.82 8.37
C ALA A 407 -22.97 13.46 8.05
N GLN A 408 -22.05 14.13 8.71
CA GLN A 408 -20.61 13.91 8.56
C GLN A 408 -20.02 13.54 9.92
N ALA A 409 -19.42 12.35 9.98
CA ALA A 409 -18.62 11.91 11.10
C ALA A 409 -17.15 11.94 10.72
N LYS A 410 -16.31 12.44 11.63
CA LYS A 410 -14.85 12.35 11.55
C LYS A 410 -14.34 11.69 12.81
N HIS A 411 -13.39 10.79 12.66
CA HIS A 411 -12.79 10.06 13.75
C HIS A 411 -11.28 10.28 13.74
N VAL A 412 -10.72 10.53 14.92
CA VAL A 412 -9.28 10.42 15.17
C VAL A 412 -9.12 9.32 16.21
N TYR A 413 -8.40 8.26 15.87
CA TYR A 413 -8.17 7.16 16.81
C TYR A 413 -6.70 6.77 16.91
N PHE A 414 -6.29 6.48 18.13
CA PHE A 414 -5.04 5.83 18.44
C PHE A 414 -5.27 4.33 18.37
N MET A 415 -4.37 3.60 17.71
CA MET A 415 -4.43 2.16 17.59
C MET A 415 -3.12 1.54 18.05
N LEU A 416 -3.20 0.64 19.03
CA LEU A 416 -2.12 -0.24 19.41
C LEU A 416 -2.38 -1.61 18.81
N SER A 417 -1.42 -2.17 18.09
CA SER A 417 -1.55 -3.51 17.50
C SER A 417 -0.31 -4.36 17.72
N TYR A 418 -0.53 -5.67 17.80
CA TYR A 418 0.53 -6.67 17.88
C TYR A 418 0.41 -7.61 16.69
N ARG A 419 1.50 -7.81 15.96
CA ARG A 419 1.57 -8.64 14.75
C ARG A 419 2.39 -9.88 15.04
N LEU A 420 1.74 -11.03 14.82
CA LEU A 420 2.29 -12.38 14.85
C LEU A 420 2.88 -12.77 13.50
#